data_AF-A0A1W2A4X2-F1
#
_entry.id   AF-A0A1W2A4X2-F1
#
_cell.length_a   1.000
_cell.length_b   1.000
_cell.length_c   1.000
_cell.angle_alpha   90.00
_cell.angle_beta   90.00
_cell.angle_gamma   90.00
#
_symmetry.space_group_name_H-M   'P 1'
#
loop_
_entity.id
_entity.type
_entity.pdbx_description
1 polymer ?
#
loop_
_entity_poly.entity_id
_entity_poly.type
_entity_poly.pdbx_seq_one_letter_code
_entity_poly.pdbx_strand_id
1 'polypeptide(L)'
;MATYISKNLISGEEIVLTAKNHWLNFFSKDWLAYCLSSNEYVITNKRIVVKEGIISRRIVEINLSKIESVTVNQGVFGRLLGCGSFTIIGSGGTRETFRNIDNPVKIKRAFQELVS
;
A
#
# COMPACT_ATOMS: atom_id res chain seq x y z
N MET A 1 13.77 8.35 6.69
CA MET A 1 13.64 7.08 7.43
C MET A 1 13.85 5.94 6.43
N ALA A 2 14.93 5.16 6.56
CA ALA A 2 15.26 4.13 5.56
C ALA A 2 14.29 2.94 5.66
N THR A 3 13.32 2.91 4.76
CA THR A 3 12.32 1.84 4.62
C THR A 3 13.03 0.51 4.35
N TYR A 4 12.60 -0.60 4.95
CA TYR A 4 13.16 -1.95 4.71
C TYR A 4 13.34 -2.26 3.21
N ILE A 5 12.44 -1.73 2.40
CA ILE A 5 12.38 -1.92 0.95
C ILE A 5 13.56 -1.21 0.26
N SER A 6 13.99 -0.03 0.75
CA SER A 6 15.18 0.65 0.18
C SER A 6 16.48 -0.11 0.42
N LYS A 7 16.50 -1.04 1.38
CA LYS A 7 17.65 -1.92 1.66
C LYS A 7 17.61 -3.25 0.88
N ASN A 8 16.45 -3.61 0.31
CA ASN A 8 16.21 -4.88 -0.38
C ASN A 8 15.76 -4.67 -1.84
N LEU A 9 16.14 -3.55 -2.45
CA LEU A 9 15.91 -3.30 -3.87
C LEU A 9 16.76 -4.26 -4.72
N ILE A 10 16.16 -4.82 -5.75
CA ILE A 10 16.87 -5.62 -6.76
C ILE A 10 17.67 -4.65 -7.66
N SER A 11 18.73 -5.14 -8.31
CA SER A 11 19.53 -4.33 -9.25
C SER A 11 18.65 -3.67 -10.33
N GLY A 12 18.77 -2.34 -10.47
CA GLY A 12 17.96 -1.51 -11.37
C GLY A 12 16.49 -1.34 -10.96
N GLU A 13 16.13 -1.61 -9.69
CA GLU A 13 14.81 -1.31 -9.13
C GLU A 13 14.81 0.08 -8.50
N GLU A 14 13.88 0.93 -8.92
CA GLU A 14 13.71 2.29 -8.40
C GLU A 14 12.35 2.44 -7.72
N ILE A 15 12.34 3.20 -6.62
CA ILE A 15 11.12 3.49 -5.88
C ILE A 15 10.40 4.65 -6.57
N VAL A 16 9.21 4.35 -7.11
CA VAL A 16 8.37 5.35 -7.79
C VAL A 16 7.50 6.06 -6.77
N LEU A 17 6.91 5.29 -5.83
CA LEU A 17 6.03 5.84 -4.83
C LEU A 17 6.14 5.09 -3.50
N THR A 18 6.22 5.84 -2.42
CA THR A 18 6.10 5.33 -1.05
C THR A 18 4.85 5.92 -0.42
N ALA A 19 3.97 5.07 0.09
CA ALA A 19 2.80 5.45 0.88
C ALA A 19 2.89 4.86 2.30
N LYS A 20 2.39 5.62 3.27
CA LYS A 20 2.32 5.27 4.70
C LYS A 20 0.87 5.28 5.18
N ASN A 21 0.60 4.78 6.37
CA ASN A 21 -0.74 4.89 7.00
C ASN A 21 -1.10 6.34 7.37
N HIS A 22 -2.39 6.67 7.26
CA HIS A 22 -2.93 8.03 7.45
C HIS A 22 -2.90 8.49 8.93
N TRP A 23 -2.76 9.80 9.12
CA TRP A 23 -2.58 10.52 10.39
C TRP A 23 -3.88 10.88 11.14
N LEU A 24 -5.09 10.57 10.61
CA LEU A 24 -6.38 11.04 11.18
C LEU A 24 -6.95 10.15 12.28
N ASN A 25 -6.29 9.05 12.63
CA ASN A 25 -6.65 8.22 13.78
C ASN A 25 -6.17 8.81 15.12
N PHE A 26 -5.62 10.03 15.10
CA PHE A 26 -5.07 10.76 16.23
C PHE A 26 -6.11 11.13 17.31
N PHE A 27 -7.41 11.05 17.00
CA PHE A 27 -8.49 11.57 17.86
C PHE A 27 -9.26 10.52 18.69
N SER A 28 -8.93 9.22 18.58
CA SER A 28 -9.59 8.15 19.36
C SER A 28 -8.70 7.64 20.49
N LYS A 29 -9.29 7.37 21.66
CA LYS A 29 -8.65 7.01 22.95
C LYS A 29 -7.79 5.73 22.94
N ASP A 30 -7.69 4.99 21.84
CA ASP A 30 -6.91 3.74 21.71
C ASP A 30 -5.51 3.99 21.09
N TRP A 31 -4.68 4.79 21.76
CA TRP A 31 -3.35 5.18 21.28
C TRP A 31 -2.34 4.01 21.14
N LEU A 32 -2.50 2.96 21.95
CA LEU A 32 -1.61 1.79 21.96
C LEU A 32 -1.74 0.94 20.70
N ALA A 33 -2.95 0.75 20.17
CA ALA A 33 -3.19 -0.06 18.97
C ALA A 33 -2.65 0.63 17.69
N TYR A 34 -2.56 1.97 17.70
CA TYR A 34 -2.14 2.78 16.56
C TYR A 34 -0.61 2.94 16.43
N CYS A 35 0.10 3.18 17.55
CA CYS A 35 1.58 3.21 17.55
C CYS A 35 2.20 1.91 16.98
N LEU A 36 1.45 0.83 17.08
CA LEU A 36 1.86 -0.47 16.62
C LEU A 36 1.68 -0.60 15.08
N SER A 37 0.72 0.07 14.42
CA SER A 37 0.36 -0.23 13.01
C SER A 37 1.31 0.40 11.96
N SER A 38 2.44 -0.26 11.71
CA SER A 38 3.42 0.14 10.68
C SER A 38 3.16 -0.55 9.33
N ASN A 39 2.12 -0.14 8.61
CA ASN A 39 1.95 -0.58 7.22
C ASN A 39 2.81 0.29 6.29
N GLU A 40 3.63 -0.35 5.47
CA GLU A 40 4.47 0.30 4.45
C GLU A 40 4.03 -0.20 3.07
N TYR A 41 3.64 0.73 2.21
CA TYR A 41 3.25 0.43 0.82
C TYR A 41 4.27 1.09 -0.10
N VAL A 42 4.95 0.30 -0.93
CA VAL A 42 5.93 0.81 -1.89
C VAL A 42 5.60 0.27 -3.27
N ILE A 43 5.55 1.17 -4.23
CA ILE A 43 5.44 0.86 -5.64
C ILE A 43 6.81 1.12 -6.25
N THR A 44 7.40 0.08 -6.83
CA THR A 44 8.63 0.18 -7.62
C THR A 44 8.31 0.06 -9.10
N ASN A 45 9.32 0.29 -9.95
CA ASN A 45 9.22 0.07 -11.39
C ASN A 45 9.04 -1.40 -11.81
N LYS A 46 9.18 -2.37 -10.88
CA LYS A 46 9.11 -3.81 -11.17
C LYS A 46 8.00 -4.53 -10.42
N ARG A 47 7.70 -4.11 -9.19
CA ARG A 47 6.74 -4.79 -8.30
C ARG A 47 6.10 -3.82 -7.33
N ILE A 48 4.97 -4.24 -6.78
CA ILE A 48 4.37 -3.63 -5.60
C ILE A 48 4.78 -4.46 -4.39
N VAL A 49 5.33 -3.78 -3.39
CA VAL A 49 5.69 -4.37 -2.11
C VAL A 49 4.79 -3.78 -1.03
N VAL A 50 4.05 -4.65 -0.37
CA VAL A 50 3.16 -4.30 0.73
C VAL A 50 3.62 -5.01 1.98
N LYS A 51 3.86 -4.25 3.04
CA LYS A 51 4.23 -4.78 4.35
C LYS A 51 3.16 -4.38 5.36
N GLU A 52 2.56 -5.37 5.99
CA GLU A 52 1.52 -5.20 6.98
C GLU A 52 1.90 -5.84 8.31
N GLY A 53 1.47 -5.24 9.41
CA GLY A 53 1.62 -5.82 10.74
C GLY A 53 2.88 -5.38 11.50
N ILE A 54 2.95 -5.86 12.74
CA ILE A 54 3.67 -5.17 13.83
C ILE A 54 4.62 -6.15 14.51
N ILE A 55 4.02 -7.12 15.20
CA ILE A 55 4.66 -8.26 15.85
C ILE A 55 4.78 -9.39 14.84
N SER A 56 3.66 -9.80 14.24
CA SER A 56 3.63 -10.62 13.03
C SER A 56 3.62 -9.71 11.82
N ARG A 57 4.62 -9.87 10.93
CA ARG A 57 4.78 -9.07 9.73
C ARG A 57 4.43 -9.92 8.52
N ARG A 58 3.44 -9.51 7.75
CA ARG A 58 3.10 -10.08 6.45
C ARG A 58 3.71 -9.18 5.37
N ILE A 59 4.58 -9.76 4.54
CA ILE A 59 5.16 -9.07 3.38
C ILE A 59 4.56 -9.73 2.14
N VAL A 60 3.93 -8.92 1.30
CA VAL A 60 3.32 -9.33 0.04
C VAL A 60 4.05 -8.60 -1.08
N GLU A 61 4.67 -9.37 -1.96
CA GLU A 61 5.37 -8.85 -3.14
C GLU A 61 4.68 -9.36 -4.40
N ILE A 62 4.23 -8.44 -5.26
CA ILE A 62 3.53 -8.78 -6.50
C ILE A 62 4.20 -8.04 -7.65
N ASN A 63 4.72 -8.79 -8.62
CA ASN A 63 5.32 -8.21 -9.81
C ASN A 63 4.26 -7.45 -10.63
N LEU A 64 4.61 -6.28 -11.18
CA LEU A 64 3.69 -5.48 -12.00
C LEU A 64 3.14 -6.28 -13.18
N SER A 65 3.96 -7.15 -13.79
CA SER A 65 3.53 -8.02 -14.89
C SER A 65 2.47 -9.06 -14.50
N LYS A 66 2.36 -9.37 -13.20
CA LYS A 66 1.37 -10.29 -12.65
C LYS A 66 0.13 -9.58 -12.12
N ILE A 67 0.03 -8.26 -12.23
CA ILE A 67 -1.13 -7.51 -11.76
C ILE A 67 -2.02 -7.23 -12.96
N GLU A 68 -3.25 -7.73 -12.91
CA GLU A 68 -4.25 -7.51 -13.95
C GLU A 68 -4.99 -6.20 -13.73
N SER A 69 -5.36 -5.90 -12.48
CA SER A 69 -6.06 -4.66 -12.16
C SER A 69 -5.93 -4.24 -10.70
N VAL A 70 -6.04 -2.94 -10.46
CA VAL A 70 -6.08 -2.34 -9.13
C VAL A 70 -7.41 -1.61 -8.94
N THR A 71 -8.19 -2.05 -7.96
CA THR A 71 -9.47 -1.45 -7.60
C THR A 71 -9.32 -0.67 -6.30
N VAL A 72 -9.88 0.54 -6.23
CA VAL A 72 -9.90 1.36 -5.01
C VAL A 72 -11.32 1.47 -4.51
N ASN A 73 -11.52 1.19 -3.23
CA ASN A 73 -12.79 1.39 -2.54
C ASN A 73 -12.60 2.47 -1.46
N GLN A 74 -13.30 3.59 -1.65
CA GLN A 74 -13.26 4.74 -0.75
C GLN A 74 -14.67 5.28 -0.57
N GLY A 75 -15.24 5.10 0.62
CA GLY A 75 -16.54 5.67 0.99
C GLY A 75 -16.48 7.18 1.21
N VAL A 76 -17.64 7.81 1.45
CA VAL A 76 -17.78 9.27 1.63
C VAL A 76 -16.91 9.78 2.79
N PHE A 77 -16.97 9.14 3.95
CA PHE A 77 -16.11 9.48 5.09
C PHE A 77 -14.63 9.20 4.82
N GLY A 78 -14.31 8.15 4.04
CA GLY A 78 -12.93 7.88 3.61
C GLY A 78 -12.37 8.95 2.69
N ARG A 79 -13.19 9.59 1.84
CA ARG A 79 -12.77 10.73 1.02
C ARG A 79 -12.47 11.96 1.86
N LEU A 80 -13.29 12.25 2.86
CA LEU A 80 -13.08 13.37 3.78
C LEU A 80 -11.84 13.16 4.65
N LEU A 81 -11.63 11.93 5.12
CA LEU A 81 -10.51 11.56 5.98
C LEU A 81 -9.26 11.09 5.22
N GLY A 82 -9.25 11.20 3.88
CA GLY A 82 -8.13 10.78 3.04
C GLY A 82 -7.78 9.28 3.09
N CYS A 83 -8.59 8.44 3.74
CA CYS A 83 -8.31 7.02 3.93
C CYS A 83 -9.21 6.13 3.07
N GLY A 84 -8.74 4.94 2.71
CA GLY A 84 -9.58 3.95 2.04
C GLY A 84 -8.92 2.58 1.93
N SER A 85 -9.43 1.75 1.03
CA SER A 85 -8.89 0.42 0.77
C SER A 85 -8.58 0.26 -0.71
N PHE A 86 -7.57 -0.55 -1.03
CA PHE A 86 -7.33 -0.97 -2.41
C PHE A 86 -7.23 -2.49 -2.49
N THR A 87 -7.65 -3.03 -3.63
CA THR A 87 -7.60 -4.45 -3.95
C THR A 87 -6.75 -4.62 -5.20
N ILE A 88 -5.74 -5.48 -5.10
CA ILE A 88 -4.92 -5.92 -6.24
C ILE A 88 -5.51 -7.23 -6.74
N ILE A 89 -5.74 -7.32 -8.03
CA ILE A 89 -6.13 -8.54 -8.72
C ILE A 89 -4.91 -9.01 -9.50
N GLY A 90 -4.37 -10.16 -9.10
CA GLY A 90 -3.23 -10.81 -9.74
C GLY A 90 -3.65 -11.79 -10.84
N SER A 91 -2.67 -12.21 -11.65
CA SER A 91 -2.86 -13.18 -12.72
C SER A 91 -3.47 -14.47 -12.19
N GLY A 92 -4.60 -14.88 -12.78
CA GLY A 92 -5.35 -16.06 -12.33
C GLY A 92 -6.40 -15.76 -11.26
N GLY A 93 -6.78 -14.49 -11.07
CA GLY A 93 -7.93 -14.10 -10.25
C GLY A 93 -7.65 -14.05 -8.74
N THR A 94 -6.39 -14.14 -8.29
CA THR A 94 -6.03 -13.93 -6.88
C THR A 94 -6.31 -12.48 -6.48
N ARG A 95 -7.01 -12.28 -5.36
CA ARG A 95 -7.40 -10.94 -4.89
C ARG A 95 -6.80 -10.68 -3.52
N GLU A 96 -5.90 -9.70 -3.44
CA GLU A 96 -5.35 -9.23 -2.17
C GLU A 96 -5.94 -7.85 -1.86
N THR A 97 -6.63 -7.73 -0.73
CA THR A 97 -7.28 -6.49 -0.31
C THR A 97 -6.58 -5.91 0.90
N PHE A 98 -6.13 -4.68 0.75
CA PHE A 98 -5.42 -3.93 1.76
C PHE A 98 -6.31 -2.77 2.24
N ARG A 99 -6.45 -2.62 3.56
CA ARG A 99 -7.37 -1.66 4.21
C ARG A 99 -6.60 -0.57 4.96
N ASN A 100 -7.28 0.53 5.27
CA ASN A 100 -6.75 1.66 6.06
C ASN A 100 -5.57 2.42 5.45
N ILE A 101 -5.61 2.63 4.15
CA ILE A 101 -4.49 3.16 3.37
C ILE A 101 -4.69 4.65 3.17
N ASP A 102 -3.61 5.41 3.37
CA ASP A 102 -3.61 6.83 3.06
C ASP A 102 -3.66 7.03 1.55
N ASN A 103 -4.67 7.76 1.11
CA ASN A 103 -4.88 8.22 -0.24
C ASN A 103 -4.71 7.10 -1.30
N PRO A 104 -5.58 6.06 -1.29
CA PRO A 104 -5.46 4.91 -2.19
C PRO A 104 -5.62 5.27 -3.67
N VAL A 105 -6.20 6.44 -3.96
CA VAL A 105 -6.29 6.98 -5.33
C VAL A 105 -4.90 7.28 -5.90
N LYS A 106 -3.97 7.78 -5.07
CA LYS A 106 -2.60 8.07 -5.50
C LYS A 106 -1.85 6.79 -5.91
N ILE A 107 -2.05 5.72 -5.15
CA ILE A 107 -1.49 4.38 -5.43
C ILE A 107 -2.02 3.87 -6.78
N LYS A 108 -3.33 3.98 -7.02
CA LYS A 108 -3.93 3.58 -8.30
C LYS A 108 -3.35 4.38 -9.47
N ARG A 109 -3.22 5.70 -9.34
CA ARG A 109 -2.65 6.56 -10.40
C ARG A 109 -1.22 6.17 -10.73
N ALA A 110 -0.37 6.03 -9.71
CA ALA A 110 1.02 5.62 -9.90
C ALA A 110 1.14 4.23 -10.56
N PHE A 111 0.27 3.29 -10.21
CA PHE A 111 0.21 2.00 -10.90
C PHE A 111 -0.18 2.15 -12.38
N GLN A 112 -1.20 2.95 -12.68
CA GLN A 112 -1.62 3.18 -14.07
C GLN A 112 -0.54 3.85 -14.91
N GLU A 113 0.23 4.78 -14.33
CA GLU A 113 1.37 5.45 -14.99
C GLU A 113 2.52 4.48 -15.29
N LEU A 114 2.72 3.44 -14.48
CA LEU A 114 3.79 2.46 -14.68
C LEU A 114 3.43 1.32 -15.65
N VAL A 115 2.14 1.09 -15.87
CA VAL A 115 1.63 0.03 -16.74
C VAL A 115 1.21 0.56 -18.12
N SER A 116 1.03 1.87 -18.25
CA SER A 116 0.80 2.55 -19.55
C SER A 116 2.08 2.61 -20.38
#